data_AF-A0A0P1HEA1-F1
#
_entry.id   AF-A0A0P1HEA1-F1
#
_cell.length_a   1.000
_cell.length_b   1.000
_cell.length_c   1.000
_cell.angle_alpha   90.00
_cell.angle_beta   90.00
_cell.angle_gamma   90.00
#
_symmetry.space_group_name_H-M   'P 1'
#
loop_
_entity.id
_entity.type
_entity.pdbx_description
1 polymer ?
#
loop_
_entity_poly.entity_id
_entity_poly.type
_entity_poly.pdbx_seq_one_letter_code
_entity_poly.pdbx_strand_id
1 'polypeptide(L)'
;MPSKQYYDNEMQLELDALQQKLRRDWLDKSLPEDWDGILSWERLDKPKTRVTIRLDADMVKWFRKLGPNYGRRINSILRIYWLALLAGHIQAHDKDKTVLRIAARAREMQRDLQRRGVGE
;
A
#
# COMPACT_ATOMS: atom_id res chain seq x y z
N MET A 1 44.77 -8.20 -21.53
CA MET A 1 43.63 -8.99 -21.04
C MET A 1 43.20 -8.40 -19.71
N PRO A 2 41.94 -7.97 -19.53
CA PRO A 2 41.47 -7.45 -18.24
C PRO A 2 41.61 -8.51 -17.14
N SER A 3 41.95 -8.08 -15.92
CA SER A 3 42.16 -9.00 -14.79
C SER A 3 40.82 -9.54 -14.27
N LYS A 4 40.82 -10.68 -13.59
CA LYS A 4 39.62 -11.24 -12.94
C LYS A 4 38.91 -10.22 -12.03
N GLN A 5 39.70 -9.42 -11.31
CA GLN A 5 39.22 -8.33 -10.45
C GLN A 5 38.48 -7.22 -11.24
N TYR A 6 38.85 -6.97 -12.49
CA TYR A 6 38.17 -5.99 -13.35
C TYR A 6 36.75 -6.45 -13.70
N TYR A 7 36.60 -7.72 -14.10
CA TYR A 7 35.28 -8.32 -14.38
C TYR A 7 34.42 -8.45 -13.12
N ASP A 8 35.03 -8.80 -11.98
CA ASP A 8 34.30 -8.85 -10.70
C ASP A 8 33.77 -7.45 -10.35
N ASN A 9 34.57 -6.39 -10.54
CA ASN A 9 34.15 -5.02 -10.22
C ASN A 9 33.10 -4.48 -11.22
N GLU A 10 33.28 -4.73 -12.52
CA GLU A 10 32.24 -4.38 -13.52
C GLU A 10 30.92 -5.12 -13.25
N MET A 11 30.99 -6.40 -12.91
CA MET A 11 29.80 -7.19 -12.59
C MET A 11 29.10 -6.70 -11.32
N GLN A 12 29.86 -6.26 -10.31
CA GLN A 12 29.31 -5.64 -9.10
C GLN A 12 28.64 -4.30 -9.40
N LEU A 13 29.24 -3.47 -10.26
CA LEU A 13 28.67 -2.18 -10.68
C LEU A 13 27.39 -2.39 -11.50
N GLU A 14 27.38 -3.36 -12.40
CA GLU A 14 26.19 -3.71 -13.20
C GLU A 14 25.08 -4.27 -12.31
N LEU A 15 25.42 -5.13 -11.34
CA LEU A 15 24.47 -5.66 -10.37
C LEU A 15 23.85 -4.55 -9.52
N ASP A 16 24.66 -3.62 -9.01
CA ASP A 16 24.18 -2.51 -8.19
C ASP A 16 23.26 -1.59 -9.01
N ALA A 17 23.61 -1.30 -10.27
CA ALA A 17 22.78 -0.54 -11.18
C ALA A 17 21.42 -1.23 -11.46
N LEU A 18 21.43 -2.55 -11.69
CA LEU A 18 20.21 -3.33 -11.87
C LEU A 18 19.35 -3.36 -10.60
N GLN A 19 19.97 -3.52 -9.43
CA GLN A 19 19.28 -3.49 -8.14
C GLN A 19 18.66 -2.11 -7.88
N GLN A 20 19.38 -1.02 -8.15
CA GLN A 20 18.85 0.34 -8.02
C GLN A 20 17.67 0.58 -8.97
N LYS A 21 17.76 0.10 -10.22
CA LYS A 21 16.67 0.19 -11.19
C LYS A 21 15.44 -0.60 -10.72
N LEU A 22 15.62 -1.85 -10.28
CA LEU A 22 14.53 -2.66 -9.76
C LEU A 22 13.89 -2.03 -8.54
N ARG A 23 14.69 -1.44 -7.65
CA ARG A 23 14.21 -0.73 -6.46
C ARG A 23 13.39 0.51 -6.83
N ARG A 24 13.84 1.29 -7.81
CA ARG A 24 13.11 2.46 -8.33
C ARG A 24 11.82 2.05 -9.02
N ASP A 25 11.89 1.09 -9.94
CA ASP A 25 10.72 0.58 -10.66
C ASP A 25 9.70 -0.05 -9.71
N TRP A 26 10.17 -0.73 -8.64
CA TRP A 26 9.30 -1.27 -7.61
C TRP A 26 8.65 -0.17 -6.77
N LEU A 27 9.40 0.87 -6.37
CA LEU A 27 8.83 2.03 -5.69
C LEU A 27 7.78 2.71 -6.57
N ASP A 28 8.10 3.05 -7.81
CA ASP A 28 7.19 3.76 -8.71
C ASP A 28 5.92 2.96 -9.02
N LYS A 29 6.02 1.63 -9.18
CA LYS A 29 4.86 0.77 -9.50
C LYS A 29 4.09 0.27 -8.30
N SER A 30 4.69 0.28 -7.10
CA SER A 30 4.05 -0.18 -5.87
C SER A 30 3.43 0.95 -5.07
N LEU A 31 3.81 2.21 -5.36
CA LEU A 31 3.13 3.38 -4.85
C LEU A 31 1.80 3.55 -5.61
N PRO A 32 0.66 3.57 -4.92
CA PRO A 32 -0.62 3.77 -5.58
C PRO A 32 -0.71 5.14 -6.25
N GLU A 33 -1.50 5.23 -7.32
CA GLU A 33 -1.89 6.50 -7.95
C GLU A 33 -2.35 7.48 -6.85
N ASP A 34 -1.88 8.74 -6.91
CA ASP A 34 -2.03 9.78 -5.89
C ASP A 34 -1.14 9.68 -4.62
N TRP A 35 -0.05 8.93 -4.61
CA TRP A 35 0.91 8.96 -3.49
C TRP A 35 1.52 10.35 -3.27
N ASP A 36 1.88 11.06 -4.35
CA ASP A 36 2.29 12.47 -4.31
C ASP A 36 1.15 13.38 -3.81
N GLY A 37 -0.09 12.97 -4.08
CA GLY A 37 -1.33 13.60 -3.62
C GLY A 37 -1.65 13.38 -2.14
N ILE A 38 -0.93 12.55 -1.38
CA ILE A 38 -1.12 12.44 0.08
C ILE A 38 -0.80 13.76 0.78
N LEU A 39 0.12 14.54 0.18
CA LEU A 39 0.45 15.89 0.62
C LEU A 39 -0.53 16.95 0.05
N SER A 40 -1.30 16.61 -0.99
CA SER A 40 -2.42 17.41 -1.46
C SER A 40 -3.59 17.26 -0.48
N TRP A 41 -3.95 18.36 0.14
CA TRP A 41 -4.89 18.43 1.27
C TRP A 41 -6.36 18.25 0.85
N GLU A 42 -6.62 18.02 -0.44
CA GLU A 42 -7.95 17.82 -1.03
C GLU A 42 -8.35 16.34 -1.05
N ARG A 43 -8.49 15.72 0.12
CA ARG A 43 -9.25 14.46 0.20
C ARG A 43 -10.66 14.73 0.67
N LEU A 44 -11.64 14.30 -0.14
CA LEU A 44 -13.05 14.22 0.22
C LEU A 44 -13.19 13.61 1.62
N ASP A 45 -13.65 14.41 2.58
CA ASP A 45 -13.83 13.98 3.96
C ASP A 45 -14.94 12.93 4.03
N LYS A 46 -14.56 11.66 4.01
CA LYS A 46 -15.48 10.55 4.29
C LYS A 46 -15.84 10.53 5.78
N PRO A 47 -17.04 10.04 6.14
CA PRO A 47 -17.40 9.79 7.54
C PRO A 47 -16.39 8.83 8.18
N LYS A 48 -16.02 9.11 9.42
CA LYS A 48 -14.97 8.39 10.16
C LYS A 48 -15.59 7.73 11.38
N THR A 49 -15.29 6.46 11.59
CA THR A 49 -15.68 5.74 12.82
C THR A 49 -14.60 5.92 13.86
N ARG A 50 -14.97 6.39 15.06
CA ARG A 50 -14.02 6.52 16.18
C ARG A 50 -13.68 5.12 16.70
N VAL A 51 -12.40 4.78 16.66
CA VAL A 51 -11.86 3.52 17.18
C VAL A 51 -10.70 3.80 18.12
N THR A 52 -10.49 2.93 19.09
CA THR A 52 -9.31 2.98 19.99
C THR A 52 -8.36 1.87 19.59
N ILE A 53 -7.19 2.24 19.07
CA ILE A 53 -6.13 1.31 18.69
C ILE A 53 -4.83 1.69 19.41
N ARG A 54 -3.96 0.71 19.64
CA ARG A 54 -2.59 0.95 20.09
C ARG A 54 -1.67 0.92 18.87
N LEU A 55 -0.77 1.88 18.80
CA LEU A 55 0.27 2.00 17.77
C LEU A 55 1.62 2.04 18.46
N ASP A 56 2.66 1.62 17.75
CA ASP A 56 4.02 1.63 18.30
C ASP A 56 4.49 3.05 18.64
N ALA A 57 5.21 3.16 19.76
CA ALA A 57 5.54 4.44 20.36
C ALA A 57 6.50 5.27 19.49
N ASP A 58 7.42 4.61 18.78
CA ASP A 58 8.36 5.20 17.83
C ASP A 58 7.64 5.71 16.57
N MET A 59 6.70 4.94 16.01
CA MET A 59 5.85 5.39 14.91
C MET A 59 5.08 6.65 15.29
N VAL A 60 4.43 6.66 16.47
CA VAL A 60 3.68 7.84 16.92
C VAL A 60 4.60 9.05 17.09
N LYS A 61 5.80 8.87 17.64
CA LYS A 61 6.80 9.95 17.75
C LYS A 61 7.19 10.49 16.38
N TRP A 62 7.46 9.61 15.42
CA TRP A 62 7.81 10.01 14.05
C TRP A 62 6.67 10.78 13.37
N PHE A 63 5.44 10.26 13.44
CA PHE A 63 4.26 10.91 12.88
C PHE A 63 3.97 12.28 13.48
N ARG A 64 4.23 12.46 14.79
CA ARG A 64 4.11 13.77 15.45
C ARG A 64 5.13 14.79 14.95
N LYS A 65 6.34 14.35 14.58
CA LYS A 65 7.37 15.24 14.01
C LYS A 65 6.99 15.79 12.63
N LEU A 66 6.14 15.08 11.88
CA LEU A 66 5.65 15.52 10.56
C LEU A 66 4.59 16.64 10.62
N GLY A 67 4.21 17.06 11.82
CA GLY A 67 3.32 18.20 12.06
C GLY A 67 1.93 17.82 12.59
N PRO A 68 1.02 18.81 12.65
CA PRO A 68 -0.32 18.61 13.18
C PRO A 68 -1.13 17.64 12.31
N ASN A 69 -2.24 17.13 12.85
CA ASN A 69 -3.16 16.21 12.15
C ASN A 69 -2.55 14.86 11.77
N TYR A 70 -1.59 14.36 12.55
CA TYR A 70 -0.96 13.06 12.29
C TYR A 70 -1.96 11.89 12.23
N GLY A 71 -3.07 11.95 12.97
CA GLY A 71 -4.15 10.96 12.87
C GLY A 71 -4.80 10.91 11.48
N ARG A 72 -4.96 12.06 10.81
CA ARG A 72 -5.46 12.12 9.43
C ARG A 72 -4.46 11.49 8.46
N ARG A 73 -3.16 11.71 8.66
CA ARG A 73 -2.09 11.10 7.86
C ARG A 73 -2.08 9.58 8.00
N ILE A 74 -2.14 9.07 9.23
CA ILE A 74 -2.23 7.62 9.50
C ILE A 74 -3.43 7.03 8.77
N ASN A 75 -4.61 7.66 8.88
CA ASN A 75 -5.81 7.20 8.19
C ASN A 75 -5.65 7.20 6.66
N SER A 76 -4.99 8.22 6.09
CA SER A 76 -4.72 8.28 4.65
C SER A 76 -3.82 7.14 4.16
N ILE A 77 -2.77 6.81 4.92
CA ILE A 77 -1.86 5.71 4.61
C ILE A 77 -2.59 4.36 4.68
N LEU A 78 -3.36 4.13 5.76
CA LEU A 78 -4.16 2.91 5.92
C LEU A 78 -5.18 2.75 4.78
N ARG A 79 -5.79 3.85 4.35
CA ARG A 79 -6.73 3.85 3.21
C ARG A 79 -6.06 3.42 1.92
N ILE A 80 -4.84 3.90 1.67
CA ILE A 80 -4.08 3.58 0.46
C ILE A 80 -3.66 2.12 0.48
N TYR A 81 -3.12 1.64 1.59
CA TYR A 81 -2.80 0.23 1.77
C TYR A 81 -4.02 -0.66 1.51
N TRP A 82 -5.17 -0.28 2.07
CA TRP A 82 -6.43 -1.00 1.85
C TRP A 82 -6.87 -1.01 0.37
N LEU A 83 -6.78 0.13 -0.33
CA LEU A 83 -7.10 0.21 -1.76
C LEU A 83 -6.13 -0.62 -2.62
N ALA A 84 -4.83 -0.56 -2.32
CA ALA A 84 -3.81 -1.32 -3.03
C ALA A 84 -3.98 -2.84 -2.84
N LEU A 85 -4.38 -3.28 -1.64
CA LEU A 85 -4.78 -4.66 -1.39
C LEU A 85 -6.03 -5.05 -2.20
N LEU A 86 -7.04 -4.18 -2.25
CA LEU A 86 -8.28 -4.45 -3.02
C LEU A 86 -8.04 -4.54 -4.51
N ALA A 87 -7.17 -3.68 -5.05
CA ALA A 87 -6.78 -3.68 -6.45
C ALA A 87 -5.82 -4.83 -6.81
N GLY A 88 -5.32 -5.57 -5.81
CA GLY A 88 -4.40 -6.69 -6.02
C GLY A 88 -2.95 -6.28 -6.32
N HIS A 89 -2.61 -4.99 -6.15
CA HIS A 89 -1.23 -4.48 -6.30
C HIS A 89 -0.32 -4.96 -5.17
N ILE A 90 -0.88 -5.21 -3.99
CA ILE A 90 -0.15 -5.70 -2.82
C ILE A 90 -0.72 -7.06 -2.42
N GLN A 91 0.15 -8.03 -2.16
CA GLN A 91 -0.20 -9.29 -1.52
C GLN A 91 0.14 -9.18 -0.02
N ALA A 92 -0.86 -9.32 0.85
CA ALA A 92 -0.65 -9.16 2.30
C ALA A 92 0.19 -10.30 2.92
N HIS A 93 0.19 -11.49 2.31
CA HIS A 93 0.88 -12.68 2.78
C HIS A 93 1.07 -13.65 1.61
N ASP A 94 2.17 -14.43 1.55
CA ASP A 94 2.48 -15.28 0.38
C ASP A 94 1.34 -16.28 0.06
N LYS A 95 0.68 -16.79 1.11
CA LYS A 95 -0.46 -17.71 1.02
C LYS A 95 -1.84 -17.06 1.10
N ASP A 96 -1.95 -15.78 1.46
CA ASP A 96 -3.26 -15.15 1.67
C ASP A 96 -3.71 -14.45 0.40
N LYS A 97 -4.58 -15.13 -0.36
CA LYS A 97 -5.28 -14.53 -1.49
C LYS A 97 -6.36 -13.58 -0.96
N THR A 98 -5.91 -12.47 -0.37
CA THR A 98 -6.75 -11.44 0.26
C THR A 98 -7.83 -10.97 -0.72
N VAL A 99 -7.47 -10.83 -2.00
CA VAL A 99 -8.37 -10.52 -3.10
C VAL A 99 -9.47 -11.57 -3.27
N LEU A 100 -9.17 -12.87 -3.17
CA LEU A 100 -10.18 -13.93 -3.27
C LEU A 100 -11.17 -13.90 -2.12
N ARG A 101 -10.72 -13.67 -0.88
CA ARG A 101 -11.63 -13.60 0.29
C ARG A 101 -12.57 -12.40 0.17
N ILE A 102 -12.05 -11.25 -0.22
CA ILE A 102 -12.86 -10.03 -0.40
C ILE A 102 -13.82 -10.20 -1.59
N ALA A 103 -13.36 -10.74 -2.71
CA ALA A 103 -14.20 -11.02 -3.88
C ALA A 103 -15.27 -12.08 -3.61
N ALA A 104 -14.98 -13.10 -2.78
CA ALA A 104 -15.97 -14.07 -2.33
C ALA A 104 -17.06 -13.38 -1.48
N ARG A 105 -16.66 -12.54 -0.52
CA ARG A 105 -17.59 -11.81 0.34
C ARG A 105 -18.41 -10.75 -0.41
N ALA A 106 -17.82 -10.08 -1.39
CA ALA A 106 -18.52 -9.15 -2.28
C ALA A 106 -19.61 -9.89 -3.08
N ARG A 107 -19.29 -11.07 -3.62
CA ARG A 107 -20.26 -11.92 -4.34
C ARG A 107 -21.38 -12.43 -3.43
N GLU A 108 -21.08 -12.81 -2.19
CA GLU A 108 -22.10 -13.16 -1.20
C GLU A 108 -23.03 -11.97 -0.90
N MET A 109 -22.45 -10.80 -0.65
CA MET A 109 -23.22 -9.59 -0.34
C MET A 109 -24.09 -9.14 -1.52
N GLN A 110 -23.61 -9.29 -2.77
CA GLN A 110 -24.40 -9.06 -3.98
C GLN A 110 -25.59 -10.01 -4.11
N ARG A 111 -25.40 -11.29 -3.78
CA ARG A 111 -26.48 -12.30 -3.78
C ARG A 111 -27.53 -12.01 -2.72
N ASP A 112 -27.11 -11.57 -1.54
CA ASP A 112 -28.02 -11.22 -0.45
C ASP A 112 -28.81 -9.95 -0.78
N LEU A 113 -28.19 -8.95 -1.42
CA LEU A 113 -28.91 -7.79 -1.94
C LEU A 113 -29.92 -8.18 -3.02
N GLN A 114 -29.55 -9.07 -3.96
CA GLN A 114 -30.46 -9.57 -4.98
C GLN A 114 -31.65 -10.33 -4.39
N ARG A 115 -31.42 -11.15 -3.35
CA ARG A 115 -32.52 -11.83 -2.63
C ARG A 115 -33.44 -10.87 -1.88
N ARG A 116 -32.89 -9.76 -1.35
CA ARG A 116 -33.67 -8.72 -0.66
C ARG A 116 -34.45 -7.82 -1.62
N GLY A 117 -33.91 -7.56 -2.82
CA GLY A 117 -34.56 -6.72 -3.84
C GLY A 117 -35.57 -7.44 -4.74
N VAL A 118 -35.69 -8.77 -4.65
CA VAL A 118 -36.70 -9.57 -5.39
C VAL A 118 -37.98 -9.78 -4.54
N GLY A 119 -38.05 -9.20 -3.35
CA GLY A 119 -39.15 -9.32 -2.40
C GLY A 119 -40.03 -8.07 -2.22
N GLU A 120 -39.96 -7.10 -3.14
CA GLU A 120 -40.89 -5.95 -3.21
C GLU A 120 -41.72 -6.00 -4.50
#